data_AF-A0A139SIX5-F1
#
_entry.id   AF-A0A139SIX5-F1
#
_cell.length_a   1.000
_cell.length_b   1.000
_cell.length_c   1.000
_cell.angle_alpha   90.00
_cell.angle_beta   90.00
_cell.angle_gamma   90.00
#
_symmetry.space_group_name_H-M   'P 1'
#
loop_
_entity.id
_entity.type
_entity.pdbx_description
1 polymer ?
#
loop_
_entity_poly.entity_id
_entity_poly.type
_entity_poly.pdbx_seq_one_letter_code
_entity_poly.pdbx_strand_id
1 'polypeptide(L)' 'MAWGINAGLLDRERFEPAVRKGWSALKRAVHPNGKLGYVQQIGTGPRQAGKNDTQYYGTGALLMAACEITKLDATKQ' A
#
# COMPACT_ATOMS: atom_id res chain seq x y z
N MET A 1 4.32 -2.74 -7.29
CA MET A 1 5.76 -2.97 -7.06
C MET A 1 6.03 -4.30 -6.35
N ALA A 2 5.48 -4.55 -5.15
CA ALA A 2 5.69 -5.84 -4.44
C ALA A 2 5.40 -7.07 -5.33
N TRP A 3 4.25 -7.10 -5.99
CA TRP A 3 3.93 -8.15 -6.97
C TRP A 3 4.98 -8.32 -8.08
N GLY A 4 5.50 -7.21 -8.61
CA GLY A 4 6.52 -7.27 -9.67
C GLY A 4 7.81 -7.93 -9.19
N ILE A 5 8.18 -7.75 -7.92
CA ILE A 5 9.30 -8.48 -7.30
C ILE A 5 8.92 -9.96 -7.15
N ASN A 6 7.74 -10.27 -6.61
CA ASN A 6 7.26 -11.65 -6.43
C ASN A 6 7.17 -12.43 -7.76
N ALA A 7 6.84 -11.75 -8.85
CA ALA A 7 6.73 -12.32 -10.19
C ALA A 7 8.07 -12.36 -10.96
N GLY A 8 9.19 -11.93 -10.36
CA GLY A 8 10.50 -11.89 -11.02
C GLY A 8 10.65 -10.83 -12.12
N LEU A 9 9.73 -9.87 -12.19
CA LEU A 9 9.73 -8.78 -13.19
C LEU A 9 10.52 -7.55 -12.72
N LEU A 10 10.71 -7.39 -11.42
CA LEU A 10 11.44 -6.29 -10.81
C LEU A 10 12.57 -6.85 -9.93
N ASP A 11 13.77 -6.30 -10.10
CA ASP A 11 14.92 -6.64 -9.28
C ASP A 11 14.65 -6.37 -7.79
N ARG A 12 14.86 -7.39 -6.95
CA ARG A 12 14.51 -7.31 -5.53
C ARG A 12 15.38 -6.28 -4.81
N GLU A 13 16.70 -6.31 -5.03
CA GLU A 13 17.63 -5.45 -4.31
C GLU A 13 17.37 -3.96 -4.59
N ARG A 14 17.04 -3.64 -5.84
CA ARG A 14 16.73 -2.28 -6.27
C ARG A 14 15.38 -1.78 -5.76
N PHE A 15 14.33 -2.61 -5.77
CA PHE A 15 12.96 -2.14 -5.56
C PHE A 15 12.37 -2.44 -4.18
N GLU A 16 12.85 -3.47 -3.48
CA GLU A 16 12.34 -3.83 -2.15
C GLU A 16 12.45 -2.68 -1.11
N PRO A 17 13.53 -1.87 -1.07
CA PRO A 17 13.61 -0.76 -0.12
C PRO A 17 12.46 0.26 -0.28
N ALA A 18 12.11 0.59 -1.53
CA ALA A 18 11.02 1.51 -1.83
C ALA A 18 9.66 0.90 -1.48
N VAL A 19 9.46 -0.39 -1.77
CA VAL A 19 8.25 -1.15 -1.39
C VAL A 19 8.05 -1.11 0.12
N ARG A 20 9.10 -1.40 0.91
CA ARG A 20 9.02 -1.41 2.37
C ARG A 20 8.75 -0.01 2.95
N LYS A 21 9.35 1.03 2.38
CA LYS A 21 9.06 2.43 2.77
C LYS A 21 7.60 2.80 2.53
N GLY A 22 7.05 2.43 1.37
CA GLY A 22 5.64 2.62 1.04
C GLY A 22 4.72 1.85 1.98
N TRP A 23 5.01 0.57 2.23
CA TRP A 23 4.22 -0.25 3.15
C TRP A 23 4.21 0.31 4.59
N SER A 24 5.36 0.79 5.09
CA SER A 24 5.44 1.45 6.39
C SER A 24 4.57 2.72 6.47
N ALA A 25 4.48 3.51 5.39
CA ALA A 25 3.59 4.65 5.32
C ALA A 25 2.11 4.23 5.33
N LEU A 26 1.73 3.21 4.54
CA LEU A 26 0.36 2.68 4.51
C LEU A 26 -0.08 2.16 5.88
N LYS A 27 0.76 1.40 6.59
CA LYS A 27 0.45 0.93 7.96
C LYS A 27 0.16 2.08 8.92
N ARG A 28 0.91 3.19 8.83
CA ARG A 28 0.69 4.39 9.66
C ARG A 28 -0.56 5.18 9.28
N ALA A 29 -1.08 5.01 8.06
CA ALA A 29 -2.33 5.62 7.61
C ALA A 29 -3.58 4.85 8.08
N VAL A 30 -3.42 3.62 8.60
CA VAL A 30 -4.50 2.85 9.20
C VAL A 30 -4.70 3.30 10.65
N HIS A 31 -5.92 3.72 10.97
CA HIS A 31 -6.31 4.13 12.32
C HIS A 31 -6.42 2.92 13.26
N PRO A 32 -6.42 3.12 14.59
CA PRO A 32 -6.54 2.02 15.55
C PRO A 32 -7.79 1.15 15.37
N ASN A 33 -8.87 1.70 14.81
CA ASN A 33 -10.11 0.97 14.52
C ASN A 33 -10.14 0.32 13.12
N GLY A 34 -9.01 0.28 12.41
CA GLY A 34 -8.89 -0.34 11.09
C GLY A 34 -9.25 0.55 9.90
N LYS A 35 -9.75 1.78 10.12
CA LYS A 35 -10.05 2.71 9.03
C LYS A 35 -8.77 3.17 8.33
N LEU A 36 -8.71 3.03 7.00
CA LEU A 36 -7.66 3.64 6.19
C LEU A 36 -7.96 5.13 5.95
N GLY A 37 -7.06 6.01 6.39
CA GLY A 37 -7.08 7.44 6.13
C GLY A 37 -6.32 7.86 4.87
N TYR A 38 -6.29 9.16 4.58
CA TYR A 38 -5.57 9.76 3.45
C TYR A 38 -5.97 9.23 2.07
N VAL A 39 -7.20 8.73 1.93
CA VAL A 39 -7.72 8.31 0.63
C VAL A 39 -8.42 9.50 -0.02
N GLN A 40 -7.88 9.96 -1.15
CA GLN A 40 -8.46 11.05 -1.92
C GLN A 40 -9.90 10.69 -2.32
N GLN A 41 -10.82 11.66 -2.21
CA GLN A 41 -12.21 11.51 -2.60
C GLN A 41 -12.40 11.55 -4.12
N ILE A 42 -13.49 10.97 -4.62
CA ILE A 42 -13.87 11.05 -6.04
C ILE A 42 -14.16 12.51 -6.40
N GLY A 43 -13.65 12.97 -7.54
CA GLY A 43 -13.83 14.32 -8.01
C GLY A 43 -13.18 14.57 -9.37
N THR A 44 -13.19 15.83 -9.79
CA THR A 44 -12.77 16.25 -11.13
C THR A 44 -11.27 16.55 -11.26
N GLY A 45 -10.48 16.39 -10.21
CA GLY A 45 -9.04 16.65 -10.24
C GLY A 45 -8.32 16.35 -8.92
N PRO A 46 -6.98 16.48 -8.89
CA PRO A 46 -6.17 16.28 -7.70
C PRO A 46 -6.61 17.21 -6.56
N ARG A 47 -6.78 16.66 -5.37
CA ARG A 47 -7.08 17.40 -4.14
C ARG A 47 -6.34 16.78 -2.97
N GLN A 48 -6.13 17.58 -1.94
CA GLN A 48 -5.54 17.09 -0.69
C GLN A 48 -6.46 16.05 -0.04
N ALA A 49 -5.88 14.93 0.40
CA ALA A 49 -6.56 13.94 1.21
C ALA A 49 -6.14 14.12 2.68
N GLY A 50 -7.11 14.32 3.55
CA GLY A 50 -6.92 14.45 4.98
C GLY A 50 -6.82 13.09 5.68
N LYS A 51 -6.36 13.13 6.93
CA LYS A 51 -6.22 11.94 7.80
C LYS A 51 -7.52 11.13 7.90
N ASN A 52 -8.67 11.81 7.92
CA ASN A 52 -9.96 11.15 8.08
C ASN A 52 -10.63 10.77 6.75
N ASP A 53 -10.05 11.14 5.62
CA ASP A 53 -10.63 10.86 4.31
C ASP A 53 -10.41 9.39 3.95
N THR A 54 -11.50 8.71 3.62
CA THR A 54 -11.51 7.29 3.29
C THR A 54 -12.43 7.03 2.11
N GLN A 55 -12.20 5.92 1.41
CA GLN A 55 -13.06 5.39 0.35
C GLN A 55 -12.92 3.87 0.26
N TYR A 56 -13.96 3.18 -0.21
CA TYR A 56 -13.98 1.72 -0.31
C TYR A 56 -12.86 1.18 -1.21
N TYR A 57 -12.58 1.84 -2.34
CA TYR A 57 -11.48 1.46 -3.24
C TYR A 57 -10.10 1.59 -2.58
N GLY A 58 -9.92 2.52 -1.64
CA GLY A 58 -8.68 2.66 -0.89
C GLY A 58 -8.43 1.45 0.00
N THR A 59 -9.47 0.95 0.65
CA THR A 59 -9.40 -0.29 1.44
C THR A 59 -9.06 -1.48 0.55
N GLY A 60 -9.71 -1.61 -0.61
CA GLY A 60 -9.36 -2.66 -1.59
C GLY A 60 -7.90 -2.60 -2.03
N ALA A 61 -7.39 -1.41 -2.35
CA ALA A 61 -6.00 -1.21 -2.72
C ALA A 61 -5.02 -1.57 -1.59
N LEU A 62 -5.35 -1.21 -0.35
CA LEU A 62 -4.56 -1.60 0.82
C LEU A 62 -4.50 -3.12 1.00
N LEU A 63 -5.63 -3.81 0.86
CA LEU A 63 -5.69 -5.27 0.97
C LEU A 63 -4.87 -5.95 -0.12
N MET A 64 -4.94 -5.47 -1.37
CA MET A 64 -4.09 -5.97 -2.45
C MET A 64 -2.60 -5.76 -2.15
N ALA A 65 -2.22 -4.59 -1.64
CA ALA A 65 -0.85 -4.33 -1.22
C ALA A 65 -0.42 -5.28 -0.09
N ALA A 66 -1.28 -5.49 0.92
CA ALA A 66 -1.01 -6.39 2.04
C ALA A 66 -0.75 -7.83 1.56
N CYS A 67 -1.61 -8.37 0.69
CA CYS A 67 -1.44 -9.71 0.12
C CYS A 67 -0.07 -9.92 -0.53
N GLU A 68 0.39 -8.94 -1.31
CA GLU A 68 1.67 -9.04 -2.02
C GLU A 68 2.87 -8.82 -1.10
N ILE A 69 2.74 -8.00 -0.06
CA ILE A 69 3.76 -7.88 1.00
C ILE A 69 3.87 -9.20 1.78
N THR A 70 2.76 -9.82 2.14
CA THR A 70 2.77 -11.12 2.86
C THR A 70 3.51 -12.18 2.05
N LYS A 71 3.27 -12.27 0.74
CA LYS A 71 4.02 -13.17 -0.15
C LYS A 71 5.51 -12.79 -0.21
N LEU A 72 5.82 -11.50 -0.35
CA LEU A 72 7.19 -10.99 -0.43
C LEU A 72 8.04 -11.34 0.80
N ASP A 73 7.40 -11.32 1.98
CA ASP A 73 8.02 -11.70 3.25
C ASP A 73 8.11 -13.24 3.41
N ALA A 74 7.17 -14.01 2.86
CA ALA A 74 7.23 -15.48 2.85
C ALA A 74 8.38 -16.03 1.98
N THR A 75 8.78 -15.33 0.91
CA THR A 75 9.90 -15.72 0.05
C THR A 75 11.28 -15.46 0.67
N LYS A 76 11.36 -14.86 1.87
CA LYS A 76 12.63 -14.67 2.59
C LYS A 76 13.04 -15.88 3.46
N GLN A 77 12.28 -16.98 3.42
CA GLN A 77 12.61 -18.24 4.10
C GLN A 77 13.43 -19.15 3.20
#